data_AF-A0A4V2T1Q4-F1
#
_entry.id   AF-A0A4V2T1Q4-F1
#
_cell.length_a   1.000
_cell.length_b   1.000
_cell.length_c   1.000
_cell.angle_alpha   90.00
_cell.angle_beta   90.00
_cell.angle_gamma   90.00
#
_symmetry.space_group_name_H-M   'P 1'
#
loop_
_entity.id
_entity.type
_entity.pdbx_description
1 polymer ?
#
loop_
_entity_poly.entity_id
_entity_poly.type
_entity_poly.pdbx_seq_one_letter_code
_entity_poly.pdbx_strand_id
1 'polypeptide(L)'
;MFTVHYNATISPDHVRLTNIATGQTVARAAPRPFSSQYRMIADPEAAALFLGNLIREVEGRKRWLRFFPTITVTISGEPRTKLDQEEVKHLFVNQGFVRVRVD
;
A
#
# COMPACT_ATOMS: atom_id res chain seq x y z
N MET A 1 -16.07 -17.28 -4.19
CA MET A 1 -14.68 -16.83 -3.97
C MET A 1 -14.71 -15.33 -3.74
N PHE A 2 -14.41 -14.85 -2.52
CA PHE A 2 -14.52 -13.44 -2.18
C PHE A 2 -13.21 -12.72 -2.51
N THR A 3 -13.15 -12.11 -3.70
CA THR A 3 -12.08 -11.18 -4.06
C THR A 3 -12.31 -9.87 -3.30
N VAL A 4 -11.29 -9.40 -2.59
CA VAL A 4 -11.37 -8.13 -1.86
C VAL A 4 -10.55 -7.10 -2.62
N HIS A 5 -11.19 -6.00 -3.02
CA HIS A 5 -10.56 -4.92 -3.75
C HIS A 5 -10.15 -3.81 -2.79
N TYR A 6 -8.96 -3.25 -3.02
CA TYR A 6 -8.40 -2.15 -2.27
C TYR A 6 -7.95 -1.04 -3.21
N ASN A 7 -8.06 0.20 -2.73
CA ASN A 7 -7.40 1.34 -3.35
C ASN A 7 -6.40 1.91 -2.35
N ALA A 8 -5.20 2.23 -2.82
CA ALA A 8 -4.23 2.97 -2.05
C ALA A 8 -3.75 4.20 -2.81
N THR A 9 -3.42 5.24 -2.06
CA THR A 9 -2.68 6.40 -2.54
C THR A 9 -1.41 6.49 -1.70
N ILE A 10 -0.26 6.39 -2.35
CA ILE A 10 1.05 6.51 -1.70
C ILE A 10 1.71 7.81 -2.15
N SER A 11 2.23 8.53 -1.18
CA SER A 11 3.13 9.68 -1.35
C SER A 11 4.36 9.47 -0.45
N PRO A 12 5.43 10.26 -0.62
CA PRO A 12 6.68 10.12 0.14
C PRO A 12 6.50 9.98 1.67
N ASP A 13 5.51 10.69 2.22
CA ASP A 13 5.25 10.78 3.65
C ASP A 13 3.81 10.44 4.04
N HIS A 14 2.89 10.19 3.09
CA HIS A 14 1.51 9.79 3.41
C HIS A 14 1.07 8.55 2.65
N VAL A 15 0.34 7.68 3.34
CA VAL A 15 -0.39 6.58 2.71
C VAL A 15 -1.85 6.64 3.11
N ARG A 16 -2.72 6.55 2.11
CA ARG A 16 -4.15 6.32 2.26
C ARG A 16 -4.48 4.94 1.72
N LEU A 17 -5.20 4.13 2.48
CA LEU A 17 -5.65 2.80 2.10
C LEU A 17 -7.15 2.68 2.35
N THR A 18 -7.88 2.22 1.35
CA THR A 18 -9.32 1.99 1.38
C THR A 18 -9.61 0.54 1.03
N ASN A 19 -10.40 -0.14 1.87
CA ASN A 19 -11.03 -1.41 1.54
C ASN A 19 -12.36 -1.13 0.83
N ILE A 20 -12.44 -1.46 -0.46
CA ILE A 20 -13.61 -1.17 -1.28
C ILE A 20 -14.82 -2.01 -0.85
N ALA A 21 -14.60 -3.23 -0.34
CA ALA A 21 -15.68 -4.10 0.09
C ALA A 21 -16.37 -3.60 1.37
N THR A 22 -15.65 -2.92 2.27
CA THR A 22 -16.20 -2.41 3.54
C THR A 22 -16.40 -0.89 3.56
N GLY A 23 -15.85 -0.17 2.58
CA GLY A 23 -15.79 1.29 2.57
C GLY A 23 -14.81 1.89 3.59
N GLN A 24 -14.17 1.08 4.43
CA GLN A 24 -13.27 1.56 5.46
C GLN A 24 -11.99 2.14 4.84
N THR A 25 -11.62 3.33 5.31
CA THR A 25 -10.44 4.06 4.84
C THR A 25 -9.59 4.45 6.04
N VAL A 26 -8.28 4.26 5.92
CA VAL A 26 -7.28 4.80 6.85
C VAL A 26 -6.31 5.64 6.03
N ALA A 27 -6.03 6.85 6.49
CA ALA A 27 -5.01 7.73 5.94
C ALA A 27 -4.05 8.12 7.07
N ARG A 28 -2.75 7.95 6.86
CA ARG A 28 -1.74 8.24 7.88
C ARG A 28 -0.44 8.74 7.26
N ALA A 29 0.17 9.69 7.95
CA ALA A 29 1.53 10.10 7.68
C ALA A 29 2.53 9.05 8.20
N ALA A 30 3.56 8.75 7.42
CA ALA A 30 4.67 7.91 7.84
C ALA A 30 5.52 8.69 8.87
N PRO A 31 5.69 8.19 10.10
CA PRO A 31 6.43 8.90 11.16
C PRO A 31 7.92 9.08 10.84
N ARG A 32 8.46 8.22 9.96
CA ARG A 32 9.69 8.45 9.22
C ARG A 32 9.36 8.25 7.75
N PRO A 33 9.68 9.20 6.85
CA PRO A 33 9.48 8.99 5.44
C PRO A 33 10.28 7.76 5.02
N PHE A 34 9.61 6.76 4.44
CA PHE A 34 10.28 5.61 3.83
C PHE A 34 10.88 5.98 2.47
N SER A 35 10.66 7.20 1.99
CA SER A 35 11.17 7.77 0.75
C SER A 35 12.45 8.59 0.94
N SER A 36 13.17 8.83 -0.16
CA SER A 36 14.30 9.77 -0.24
C SER A 36 14.10 10.73 -1.41
N GLN A 37 15.00 11.72 -1.56
CA GLN A 37 15.01 12.64 -2.72
C GLN A 37 15.11 11.93 -4.08
N TYR A 38 15.60 10.69 -4.11
CA TYR A 38 15.85 9.94 -5.34
C TYR A 38 14.97 8.71 -5.53
N ARG A 39 14.20 8.31 -4.50
CA ARG A 39 13.39 7.08 -4.51
C ARG A 39 12.14 7.20 -3.66
N MET A 40 11.04 6.67 -4.16
CA MET A 40 9.78 6.57 -3.43
C MET A 40 9.90 5.62 -2.23
N ILE A 41 10.60 4.49 -2.38
CA ILE A 41 10.85 3.50 -1.31
C ILE A 41 12.36 3.37 -1.09
N ALA A 42 12.93 4.23 -0.25
CA ALA A 42 14.32 4.15 0.18
C ALA A 42 14.56 3.11 1.30
N ASP A 43 13.58 2.94 2.19
CA ASP A 43 13.60 1.94 3.27
C ASP A 43 12.41 0.97 3.11
N PRO A 44 12.62 -0.19 2.45
CA PRO A 44 11.55 -1.14 2.18
C PRO A 44 11.04 -1.85 3.44
N GLU A 45 11.87 -2.00 4.48
CA GLU A 45 11.48 -2.66 5.72
C GLU A 45 10.56 -1.75 6.55
N ALA A 46 10.94 -0.48 6.69
CA ALA A 46 10.09 0.52 7.33
C ALA A 46 8.76 0.70 6.59
N ALA A 47 8.79 0.74 5.25
CA ALA A 47 7.59 0.81 4.42
C ALA A 47 6.68 -0.41 4.61
N ALA A 48 7.26 -1.61 4.67
CA ALA A 48 6.52 -2.85 4.85
C ALA A 48 5.86 -2.93 6.24
N LEU A 49 6.57 -2.52 7.29
CA LEU A 49 6.02 -2.45 8.65
C LEU A 49 4.88 -1.43 8.74
N PHE A 50 5.06 -0.24 8.17
CA PHE A 50 4.06 0.80 8.16
C PHE A 50 2.78 0.37 7.42
N LEU A 51 2.92 -0.17 6.21
CA LEU A 51 1.79 -0.69 5.43
C LEU A 51 1.12 -1.88 6.11
N GLY A 52 1.91 -2.80 6.69
CA GLY A 52 1.37 -3.94 7.41
C GLY A 52 0.47 -3.52 8.58
N ASN A 53 0.81 -2.43 9.26
CA ASN A 53 -0.02 -1.85 10.33
C ASN A 53 -1.28 -1.17 9.79
N LEU A 54 -1.17 -0.40 8.71
CA LEU A 54 -2.33 0.22 8.05
C LEU A 54 -3.34 -0.82 7.55
N ILE A 55 -2.84 -1.89 6.93
CA ILE A 55 -3.67 -3.00 6.46
C ILE A 55 -4.40 -3.65 7.65
N ARG A 56 -3.71 -3.92 8.76
CA ARG A 56 -4.35 -4.47 9.97
C ARG A 56 -5.44 -3.55 10.51
N GLU A 57 -5.25 -2.24 10.45
CA GLU A 57 -6.23 -1.27 10.92
C GLU A 57 -7.48 -1.24 10.03
N VAL A 58 -7.29 -1.19 8.70
CA VAL A 58 -8.38 -1.22 7.71
C VAL A 58 -9.17 -2.53 7.75
N GLU A 59 -8.51 -3.65 8.04
CA GLU A 59 -9.17 -4.97 8.05
C GLU A 59 -9.67 -5.42 9.41
N GLY A 60 -9.13 -4.85 10.49
CA GLY A 60 -9.34 -5.30 11.85
C GLY A 60 -9.10 -6.80 12.01
N ARG A 61 -9.98 -7.46 12.78
CA ARG A 61 -9.93 -8.92 13.04
C ARG A 61 -10.26 -9.79 11.80
N LYS A 62 -10.58 -9.21 10.64
CA LYS A 62 -11.04 -9.94 9.44
C LYS A 62 -9.95 -10.19 8.39
N ARG A 63 -8.68 -9.86 8.68
CA ARG A 63 -7.53 -10.08 7.77
C ARG A 63 -7.39 -11.50 7.22
N TRP A 64 -7.73 -12.52 8.01
CA TRP A 64 -7.76 -13.95 7.63
C TRP A 64 -8.78 -14.34 6.55
N LEU A 65 -9.72 -13.46 6.17
CA LEU A 65 -10.73 -13.74 5.14
C LEU A 65 -10.30 -13.30 3.73
N ARG A 66 -9.07 -12.79 3.56
CA ARG A 66 -8.49 -12.42 2.26
C ARG A 66 -8.13 -13.67 1.46
N PHE A 67 -9.09 -14.24 0.74
CA PHE A 67 -8.78 -15.33 -0.19
C PHE A 67 -7.99 -14.82 -1.40
N PHE A 68 -8.34 -13.66 -1.95
CA PHE A 68 -7.68 -13.06 -3.12
C PHE A 68 -7.69 -11.52 -3.04
N PRO A 69 -6.82 -10.91 -2.21
CA PRO A 69 -6.76 -9.46 -2.09
C PRO A 69 -6.09 -8.84 -3.31
N THR A 70 -6.76 -7.88 -3.92
CA THR A 70 -6.25 -7.10 -5.07
C THR A 70 -6.20 -5.62 -4.71
N ILE A 71 -5.23 -4.90 -5.24
CA ILE A 71 -5.06 -3.48 -4.94
C ILE A 71 -4.71 -2.68 -6.18
N THR A 72 -5.32 -1.50 -6.27
CA THR A 72 -4.90 -0.43 -7.18
C THR A 72 -4.21 0.65 -6.36
N VAL A 73 -3.00 1.03 -6.75
CA VAL A 73 -2.16 1.98 -6.04
C VAL A 73 -1.93 3.18 -6.94
N THR A 74 -2.20 4.37 -6.45
CA THR A 74 -1.88 5.63 -7.13
C THR A 74 -0.70 6.27 -6.44
N ILE A 75 0.36 6.57 -7.19
CA ILE A 75 1.53 7.31 -6.69
C ILE A 75 1.25 8.82 -6.81
N SER A 76 1.22 9.52 -5.68
CA SER A 76 1.04 10.97 -5.59
C SER A 76 2.38 11.66 -5.31
N GLY A 77 2.77 12.58 -6.19
CA GLY A 77 4.07 13.28 -6.16
C GLY A 77 4.98 12.91 -7.33
N GLU A 78 6.15 13.53 -7.41
CA GLU A 78 7.28 13.10 -8.24
C GLU A 78 8.24 12.28 -7.35
N PRO A 79 8.84 11.16 -7.81
CA PRO A 79 9.11 10.79 -9.19
C PRO A 79 8.27 9.61 -9.71
N ARG A 80 7.95 9.66 -11.01
CA ARG A 80 7.21 8.64 -11.78
C ARG A 80 8.15 7.70 -12.53
N THR A 81 9.25 7.28 -11.91
CA THR A 81 10.13 6.33 -12.61
C THR A 81 9.51 4.94 -12.60
N LYS A 82 9.84 4.13 -13.61
CA LYS A 82 9.43 2.71 -13.64
C LYS A 82 9.96 1.94 -12.42
N LEU A 83 11.09 2.38 -11.87
CA LEU A 83 11.69 1.79 -10.68
C LEU A 83 10.78 2.00 -9.46
N ASP A 84 10.28 3.21 -9.25
CA ASP A 84 9.37 3.52 -8.13
C ASP A 84 8.07 2.69 -8.22
N GLN A 85 7.54 2.52 -9.44
CA GLN A 85 6.35 1.68 -9.66
C GLN A 85 6.59 0.21 -9.32
N GLU A 86 7.73 -0.35 -9.73
CA GLU A 86 8.07 -1.74 -9.39
C GLU A 86 8.36 -1.89 -7.89
N GLU A 87 9.06 -0.95 -7.25
CA GLU A 87 9.32 -1.00 -5.79
C GLU A 87 8.01 -0.97 -4.99
N VAL A 88 7.08 -0.07 -5.33
CA VAL A 88 5.74 0.00 -4.72
C VAL A 88 4.97 -1.30 -4.97
N LYS A 89 5.02 -1.84 -6.19
CA LYS A 89 4.36 -3.10 -6.53
C LYS A 89 4.91 -4.26 -5.71
N HIS A 90 6.23 -4.41 -5.62
CA HIS A 90 6.89 -5.42 -4.80
C HIS A 90 6.50 -5.32 -3.33
N LEU A 91 6.42 -4.09 -2.83
CA LEU A 91 6.02 -3.82 -1.45
C LEU A 91 4.62 -4.36 -1.13
N PHE A 92 3.62 -4.15 -1.99
CA PHE A 92 2.28 -4.70 -1.79
C PHE A 92 2.18 -6.20 -2.03
N VAL A 93 2.93 -6.75 -2.99
CA VAL A 93 3.01 -8.20 -3.18
C VAL A 93 3.54 -8.87 -1.90
N ASN A 94 4.57 -8.29 -1.28
CA ASN A 94 5.11 -8.78 0.00
C ASN A 94 4.11 -8.72 1.16
N GLN A 95 3.07 -7.87 1.08
CA GLN A 95 1.98 -7.81 2.06
C GLN A 95 0.86 -8.85 1.79
N GLY A 96 1.01 -9.68 0.76
CA GLY A 96 0.09 -10.75 0.41
C GLY A 96 -0.98 -10.38 -0.63
N PHE A 97 -0.82 -9.25 -1.35
CA PHE A 97 -1.69 -8.91 -2.46
C PHE A 97 -1.37 -9.74 -3.70
N VAL A 98 -2.36 -10.47 -4.22
CA VAL A 98 -2.18 -11.37 -5.38
C VAL A 98 -2.18 -10.64 -6.71
N ARG A 99 -2.79 -9.45 -6.76
CA ARG A 99 -2.79 -8.57 -7.93
C ARG A 99 -2.61 -7.13 -7.49
N VAL A 100 -1.52 -6.52 -7.95
CA VAL A 100 -1.16 -5.14 -7.65
C VAL A 100 -1.09 -4.38 -8.97
N ARG A 101 -1.90 -3.34 -9.10
CA ARG A 101 -1.85 -2.37 -10.19
C ARG A 101 -1.32 -1.06 -9.63
N VAL A 102 -0.33 -0.47 -10.29
CA VAL A 102 0.22 0.84 -9.91
C VAL A 102 -0.03 1.78 -11.09
N ASP A 103 -0.76 2.86 -10.84
CA ASP A 103 -1.10 3.93 -11.80
C ASP A 103 -0.38 5.24 -11.43
#